data_AF-C7GI20-F1
#
_entry.id   AF-C7GI20-F1
#
_cell.length_a   1.000
_cell.length_b   1.000
_cell.length_c   1.000
_cell.angle_alpha   90.00
_cell.angle_beta   90.00
_cell.angle_gamma   90.00
#
_symmetry.space_group_name_H-M   'P 1'
#
loop_
_entity.id
_entity.type
_entity.pdbx_description
1 polymer ?
#
loop_
_entity_poly.entity_id
_entity_poly.type
_entity_poly.pdbx_seq_one_letter_code
_entity_poly.pdbx_strand_id
1 'polypeptide(L)' 'MNNSKRIYRAAIYVRLSKEDGDLDDVRKAESNSISNQKSLILNYLKDKEDIEIVSIREDDGYSGATFVEVR' A
#
# COMPACT_ATOMS: atom_id res chain seq x y z
N MET A 1 28.54 -19.27 15.38
CA MET A 1 27.64 -18.09 15.41
C MET A 1 26.23 -18.55 15.07
N ASN A 2 25.28 -18.40 16.00
CA ASN A 2 23.87 -18.66 15.72
C ASN A 2 23.30 -17.44 15.00
N ASN A 3 23.42 -17.42 13.67
CA ASN A 3 22.86 -16.36 12.86
C ASN A 3 21.35 -16.62 12.70
N SER A 4 20.61 -16.45 13.78
CA SER A 4 19.14 -16.48 13.74
C SER A 4 18.69 -15.40 12.77
N LYS A 5 18.30 -15.81 11.55
CA LYS A 5 17.78 -14.92 10.51
C LYS A 5 16.54 -14.23 11.12
N ARG A 6 16.65 -12.94 11.45
CA ARG A 6 15.51 -12.17 11.97
C ARG A 6 14.53 -11.97 10.82
N ILE A 7 13.28 -12.37 11.03
CA ILE A 7 12.19 -12.14 10.07
C ILE A 7 11.45 -10.89 10.52
N TYR A 8 11.47 -9.86 9.68
CA TYR A 8 10.76 -8.61 9.89
C TYR A 8 9.36 -8.71 9.30
N ARG A 9 8.34 -8.48 10.13
CA ARG A 9 6.95 -8.41 9.67
C ARG A 9 6.65 -7.00 9.19
N ALA A 10 6.36 -6.85 7.91
CA ALA A 10 6.06 -5.56 7.28
C ALA A 10 4.61 -5.51 6.80
N ALA A 11 4.02 -4.32 6.81
CA ALA A 11 2.75 -4.04 6.17
C ALA A 11 2.95 -3.03 5.05
N ILE A 12 2.30 -3.26 3.91
CA ILE A 12 2.31 -2.34 2.77
C ILE A 12 1.12 -1.39 2.94
N TYR A 13 1.36 -0.08 2.86
CA TYR A 13 0.31 0.93 2.82
C TYR A 13 0.47 1.74 1.54
N VAL A 14 -0.58 1.76 0.72
CA VAL A 14 -0.65 2.54 -0.52
C VAL A 14 -1.89 3.42 -0.46
N ARG A 15 -1.74 4.68 -0.85
CA ARG A 15 -2.83 5.66 -0.85
C ARG A 15 -2.89 6.42 -2.17
N LEU A 16 -4.10 6.78 -2.59
CA LEU A 16 -4.30 7.71 -3.69
C LEU A 16 -4.18 9.15 -3.20
N SER A 17 -3.41 9.97 -3.91
CA SER A 17 -3.43 11.42 -3.72
C SER A 17 -4.58 12.00 -4.53
N LYS A 18 -5.49 12.68 -3.83
CA LYS A 18 -6.69 13.31 -4.39
C LYS A 18 -6.35 14.68 -4.98
N GLU A 19 -5.34 14.72 -5.85
CA GLU A 19 -4.84 15.93 -6.50
C GLU A 19 -4.79 15.69 -8.01
N ASP A 20 -5.96 15.67 -8.63
CA ASP A 20 -6.35 16.58 -9.73
C ASP A 20 -7.66 16.02 -10.32
N GLY A 21 -8.75 16.75 -10.09
CA GLY A 21 -10.05 16.38 -10.61
C GLY A 21 -10.18 16.84 -12.05
N ASP A 22 -10.31 15.90 -12.98
CA ASP A 22 -11.28 15.96 -14.08
C ASP A 22 -11.27 14.61 -14.85
N LEU A 23 -12.42 14.30 -15.47
CA LEU A 23 -12.62 13.28 -16.52
C LEU A 23 -12.80 11.83 -16.06
N ASP A 24 -14.05 11.35 -16.18
CA ASP A 24 -14.63 10.01 -16.43
C ASP A 24 -13.75 8.71 -16.46
N ASP A 25 -12.44 8.80 -16.66
CA ASP A 25 -11.43 7.73 -16.62
C ASP A 25 -10.57 7.74 -15.33
N VAL A 26 -10.83 8.65 -14.37
CA VAL A 26 -10.11 8.79 -13.09
C VAL A 26 -9.93 7.45 -12.37
N ARG A 27 -10.97 6.61 -12.33
CA ARG A 27 -10.91 5.28 -11.69
C ARG A 27 -9.84 4.35 -12.26
N LYS A 28 -9.57 4.43 -13.57
CA LYS A 28 -8.51 3.64 -14.20
C LYS A 28 -7.13 4.23 -13.93
N ALA A 29 -6.99 5.55 -13.97
CA ALA A 29 -5.74 6.23 -13.64
C ALA A 29 -5.34 6.03 -12.16
N GLU A 30 -6.32 6.06 -11.27
CA GLU A 30 -6.21 5.74 -9.84
C GLU A 30 -5.78 4.28 -9.63
N SER A 31 -6.51 3.33 -10.22
CA SER A 31 -6.17 1.91 -10.10
C SER A 31 -4.80 1.56 -10.70
N ASN A 32 -4.39 2.26 -11.78
CA ASN A 32 -3.04 2.16 -12.34
C ASN A 32 -1.98 2.66 -11.35
N SER A 33 -2.26 3.75 -10.63
CA SER A 33 -1.32 4.34 -9.67
C SER A 33 -1.15 3.47 -8.42
N ILE A 34 -2.22 2.90 -7.87
CA ILE A 34 -2.17 1.96 -6.73
C ILE A 34 -1.47 0.66 -7.12
N SER A 35 -1.85 0.08 -8.26
CA SER A 35 -1.24 -1.17 -8.75
C SER A 35 0.25 -0.98 -9.03
N ASN A 36 0.65 0.17 -9.58
CA ASN A 36 2.05 0.46 -9.85
C ASN A 36 2.86 0.64 -8.55
N GLN A 37 2.33 1.35 -7.54
CA GLN A 37 2.97 1.48 -6.22
C GLN A 37 3.15 0.13 -5.53
N LYS A 38 2.12 -0.72 -5.55
CA LYS A 38 2.16 -2.08 -5.00
C LYS A 38 3.21 -2.94 -5.71
N SER A 39 3.24 -2.88 -7.04
CA SER A 39 4.24 -3.58 -7.85
C SER A 39 5.67 -3.12 -7.54
N LEU A 40 5.90 -1.82 -7.36
CA LEU A 40 7.20 -1.26 -6.96
C LEU A 40 7.66 -1.78 -5.59
N ILE A 41 6.77 -1.78 -4.61
CA ILE A 41 7.07 -2.25 -3.24
C ILE A 41 7.34 -3.76 -3.25
N LEU A 42 6.53 -4.54 -3.96
CA LEU A 42 6.74 -5.99 -4.10
C LEU A 42 8.04 -6.32 -4.83
N ASN A 43 8.39 -5.58 -5.89
CA ASN A 43 9.66 -5.75 -6.59
C ASN A 43 10.86 -5.40 -5.69
N TYR A 44 10.76 -4.37 -4.84
CA TYR A 44 11.80 -4.07 -3.87
C TYR A 44 11.97 -5.16 -2.81
N LEU A 45 10.87 -5.79 -2.40
CA LEU A 45 10.86 -6.84 -1.38
C LEU A 45 11.19 -8.23 -1.92
N LYS A 46 11.12 -8.45 -3.24
CA LYS A 46 11.43 -9.72 -3.92
C LYS A 46 12.77 -10.32 -3.47
N ASP A 47 13.80 -9.50 -3.35
CA ASP A 47 15.16 -9.94 -3.01
C ASP A 47 15.46 -9.81 -1.50
N LYS A 48 14.44 -9.56 -0.67
CA LYS A 48 14.53 -9.42 0.80
C LYS A 48 13.91 -10.62 1.50
N GLU A 49 14.68 -11.69 1.64
CA GLU A 49 14.24 -12.92 2.34
C GLU A 49 14.04 -12.73 3.85
N ASP A 50 14.49 -11.61 4.42
CA ASP A 50 14.31 -11.26 5.83
C ASP A 50 13.00 -10.51 6.10
N ILE A 51 12.17 -10.24 5.10
CA ILE A 51 10.93 -9.47 5.26
C ILE A 51 9.71 -10.31 4.86
N GLU A 52 8.78 -10.47 5.80
CA GLU A 52 7.49 -11.12 5.60
C GLU A 52 6.38 -10.05 5.54
N ILE A 53 5.66 -9.99 4.41
CA ILE A 53 4.51 -9.08 4.26
C ILE A 53 3.31 -9.71 4.96
N VAL A 54 2.85 -9.11 6.06
CA VAL A 54 1.72 -9.62 6.84
C VAL A 54 0.38 -9.00 6.46
N SER A 55 0.39 -7.84 5.80
CA SER A 55 -0.82 -7.14 5.39
C SER A 55 -0.54 -6.13 4.29
N ILE A 56 -1.51 -5.92 3.41
CA ILE A 56 -1.52 -4.83 2.42
C ILE A 56 -2.78 -4.02 2.69
N ARG A 57 -2.64 -2.71 2.86
CA ARG A 57 -3.73 -1.75 3.05
C ARG A 57 -3.75 -0.75 1.91
N GLU A 58 -4.90 -0.65 1.27
CA GLU A 58 -5.16 0.18 0.09
C GLU A 58 -6.15 1.26 0.51
N ASP A 59 -5.73 2.53 0.42
CA ASP A 59 -6.54 3.70 0.73
C ASP A 59 -6.84 4.45 -0.59
N ASP A 60 -7.93 4.06 -1.25
CA ASP A 60 -8.36 4.65 -2.53
C ASP A 60 -9.03 6.04 -2.38
N GLY A 61 -8.72 6.79 -1.31
CA GLY A 61 -9.25 8.15 -1.11
C GLY A 61 -10.77 8.22 -0.86
N TYR A 62 -11.43 7.07 -0.65
CA TYR A 62 -12.82 7.01 -0.22
C TYR A 62 -12.88 7.06 1.32
N SER A 63 -13.27 8.24 1.81
CA SER A 63 -13.78 8.48 3.17
C SER A 63 -12.77 8.65 4.31
N GLY A 64 -11.72 9.45 4.10
CA GLY A 64 -10.95 10.07 5.19
C GLY A 64 -11.67 11.22 5.92
N ALA A 65 -13.01 11.29 5.87
CA ALA A 65 -13.80 12.35 6.51
C ALA A 65 -14.57 11.88 7.77
N THR A 66 -14.47 10.62 8.15
CA THR A 66 -15.18 10.15 9.36
C THR A 66 -14.32 9.19 10.17
N PHE A 67 -13.57 9.74 11.13
CA PHE A 67 -13.26 9.01 12.35
C PHE A 67 -14.56 8.90 13.15
N VAL A 68 -15.35 7.85 12.90
CA VAL A 68 -16.44 7.52 13.82
C VAL A 68 -15.79 6.98 15.08
N GLU A 69 -15.70 7.83 16.09
CA GLU A 69 -15.52 7.40 17.47
C GLU A 69 -16.66 6.42 17.78
N VAL A 70 -16.37 5.12 17.79
CA VAL A 70 -17.31 4.12 18.29
C VAL A 70 -17.17 4.13 19.80
N ARG A 71 -18.07 4.85 20.46
CA ARG A 71 -18.23 4.83 21.91
C ARG A 71 -19.09 3.65 22.34
#